data_AF-A0A6J4XCZ0-F1
#
_entry.id   AF-A0A6J4XCZ0-F1
#
_cell.length_a   1.000
_cell.length_b   1.000
_cell.length_c   1.000
_cell.angle_alpha   90.00
_cell.angle_beta   90.00
_cell.angle_gamma   90.00
#
_symmetry.space_group_name_H-M   'P 1'
#
loop_
_entity.id
_entity.type
_entity.pdbx_description
1 polymer ?
#
loop_
_entity_poly.entity_id
_entity_poly.type
_entity_poly.pdbx_seq_one_letter_code
_entity_poly.pdbx_strand_id
1 'polypeptide(L)'
;MYFEAIFSPANQKEYSSEAAGFVGKKLPVQEGWIIDEGPYKGQQCYYAPNTTIGKIPISDLQELKSVPFARWQQLYSSIDTENK
;
A
#
# COMPACT_ATOMS: atom_id res chain seq x y z
N MET A 1 -1.09 -9.11 -9.90
CA MET A 1 0.39 -9.06 -9.97
C MET A 1 0.93 -8.60 -8.61
N TYR A 2 2.21 -8.85 -8.29
CA TYR A 2 2.81 -8.50 -6.99
C TYR A 2 3.75 -7.31 -7.11
N PHE A 3 3.70 -6.39 -6.14
CA PHE A 3 4.48 -5.17 -6.15
C PHE A 3 5.10 -4.86 -4.79
N GLU A 4 6.22 -4.14 -4.82
CA GLU A 4 6.80 -3.44 -3.68
C GLU A 4 6.60 -1.94 -3.93
N ALA A 5 6.16 -1.19 -2.91
CA ALA A 5 6.00 0.26 -2.98
C ALA A 5 6.26 0.90 -1.62
N ILE A 6 6.57 2.18 -1.60
CA ILE A 6 6.66 2.98 -0.36
C ILE A 6 5.32 3.69 -0.16
N PHE A 7 4.71 3.52 1.02
CA PHE A 7 3.48 4.24 1.36
C PHE A 7 3.80 5.69 1.73
N SER A 8 3.34 6.63 0.91
CA SER A 8 3.62 8.06 1.06
C SER A 8 2.36 8.86 0.73
N PRO A 9 1.34 8.83 1.60
CA PRO A 9 0.08 9.49 1.33
C PRO A 9 0.24 11.02 1.32
N ALA A 10 -0.36 11.67 0.32
CA ALA A 10 -0.37 13.13 0.25
C ALA A 10 -1.17 13.75 1.41
N ASN A 11 -2.21 13.05 1.87
CA ASN A 11 -3.04 13.45 3.00
C ASN A 11 -3.25 12.29 3.99
N GLN A 12 -2.47 12.28 5.07
CA GLN A 12 -2.57 11.24 6.11
C GLN A 12 -3.93 11.18 6.81
N LYS A 13 -4.72 12.26 6.79
CA LYS A 13 -6.05 12.32 7.46
C LYS A 13 -7.10 11.44 6.80
N GLU A 14 -6.85 10.97 5.58
CA GLU A 14 -7.77 10.08 4.84
C GLU A 14 -7.60 8.62 5.22
N TYR A 15 -6.58 8.31 6.01
CA TYR A 15 -6.28 6.98 6.50
C TYR A 15 -6.54 6.88 8.01
N SER A 16 -6.67 5.65 8.50
CA SER A 16 -6.80 5.41 9.94
C SER A 16 -5.51 5.84 10.66
N SER A 17 -5.62 6.17 11.95
CA SER A 17 -4.45 6.58 12.74
C SER A 17 -3.35 5.51 12.77
N GLU A 18 -3.73 4.23 12.70
CA GLU A 18 -2.80 3.10 12.63
C GLU A 18 -2.03 3.06 11.30
N ALA A 19 -2.60 3.57 10.21
CA ALA A 19 -1.94 3.64 8.91
C ALA A 19 -0.70 4.55 8.94
N ALA A 20 -0.66 5.53 9.85
CA ALA A 20 0.48 6.42 10.03
C ALA A 20 1.78 5.67 10.35
N GLY A 21 1.68 4.50 11.00
CA GLY A 21 2.83 3.64 11.32
C GLY A 21 3.52 3.03 10.09
N PHE A 22 2.88 3.10 8.92
CA PHE A 22 3.42 2.59 7.66
C PHE A 22 3.96 3.68 6.73
N VAL A 23 3.80 4.96 7.08
CA VAL A 23 4.27 6.07 6.23
C VAL A 23 5.79 6.00 6.09
N GLY A 24 6.28 6.06 4.85
CA GLY A 24 7.68 5.92 4.49
C GLY A 24 8.21 4.47 4.51
N LYS A 25 7.40 3.48 4.94
CA LYS A 25 7.79 2.07 4.93
C LYS A 25 7.56 1.45 3.56
N LYS A 26 8.39 0.46 3.24
CA LYS A 26 8.19 -0.41 2.07
C LYS A 26 7.12 -1.45 2.39
N LEU A 27 6.10 -1.49 1.54
CA LEU A 27 4.97 -2.40 1.67
C LEU A 27 4.90 -3.36 0.47
N PRO A 28 4.53 -4.63 0.72
CA PRO A 28 4.02 -5.51 -0.30
C PRO A 28 2.61 -5.03 -0.67
N VAL A 29 2.41 -4.66 -1.93
CA VAL A 29 1.10 -4.25 -2.44
C VAL A 29 0.66 -5.11 -3.60
N GLN A 30 -0.64 -5.17 -3.81
CA GLN A 30 -1.26 -5.87 -4.92
C GLN A 30 -2.19 -4.91 -5.66
N GLU A 31 -2.31 -5.13 -6.95
CA GLU A 31 -3.17 -4.33 -7.83
C GLU A 31 -4.64 -4.60 -7.50
N GLY A 32 -5.38 -3.51 -7.33
CA GLY A 32 -6.83 -3.51 -7.15
C GLY A 32 -7.55 -3.07 -8.42
N TRP A 33 -8.58 -2.25 -8.26
CA TRP A 33 -9.42 -1.71 -9.34
C TRP A 33 -9.16 -0.21 -9.56
N ILE A 34 -9.72 0.36 -10.64
CA ILE A 34 -9.75 1.81 -10.84
C ILE A 34 -10.77 2.43 -9.89
N ILE A 35 -10.40 3.52 -9.21
CA ILE A 35 -11.29 4.22 -8.29
C ILE A 35 -12.38 4.95 -9.09
N ASP A 36 -13.66 4.65 -8.84
CA ASP A 36 -14.77 5.21 -9.63
C ASP A 36 -15.34 6.53 -9.08
N GLU A 37 -15.02 6.88 -7.83
CA GLU A 37 -15.64 7.98 -7.07
C GLU A 37 -14.64 8.67 -6.12
N GLY A 38 -14.97 9.90 -5.71
CA GLY A 38 -14.15 10.68 -4.76
C GLY A 38 -12.96 11.40 -5.40
N PRO A 39 -12.04 11.96 -4.57
CA PRO A 39 -10.94 12.81 -5.04
C PRO A 39 -9.89 12.06 -5.88
N TYR A 40 -9.82 10.73 -5.75
CA TYR A 40 -8.89 9.87 -6.49
C TYR A 40 -9.55 9.16 -7.68
N LYS A 41 -10.74 9.60 -8.10
CA LYS A 41 -11.44 9.01 -9.23
C LYS A 41 -10.55 8.93 -10.48
N GLY A 42 -10.58 7.77 -11.15
CA GLY A 42 -9.79 7.47 -12.34
C GLY A 42 -8.40 6.93 -12.05
N GLN A 43 -7.96 6.89 -10.80
CA GLN A 43 -6.65 6.33 -10.43
C GLN A 43 -6.71 4.82 -10.22
N GLN A 44 -5.60 4.15 -10.53
CA GLN A 44 -5.39 2.75 -10.16
C GLN A 44 -5.26 2.63 -8.63
N CYS A 45 -6.07 1.76 -8.03
CA CYS A 45 -5.98 1.43 -6.62
C CYS A 45 -5.07 0.22 -6.40
N TYR A 46 -4.41 0.21 -5.25
CA TYR A 46 -3.66 -0.90 -4.70
C TYR A 46 -4.16 -1.21 -3.29
N TYR A 47 -3.82 -2.39 -2.79
CA TYR A 47 -4.03 -2.75 -1.40
C TYR A 47 -2.76 -3.37 -0.80
N ALA A 48 -2.50 -3.07 0.47
CA ALA A 48 -1.42 -3.65 1.26
C ALA A 48 -2.01 -4.65 2.26
N PRO A 49 -1.92 -5.98 2.00
CA PRO A 49 -2.49 -6.97 2.91
C PRO A 49 -1.71 -7.01 4.23
N ASN A 50 -2.35 -7.47 5.30
CA ASN A 50 -1.85 -7.39 6.69
C ASN A 50 -1.57 -5.97 7.20
N THR A 51 -2.21 -4.96 6.61
CA THR A 51 -2.19 -3.58 7.11
C THR A 51 -3.60 -3.07 7.31
N THR A 52 -3.75 -2.02 8.13
CA THR A 52 -5.01 -1.29 8.33
C THR A 52 -5.22 -0.16 7.32
N ILE A 53 -4.28 0.02 6.38
CA ILE A 53 -4.28 1.14 5.43
C ILE A 53 -5.49 1.07 4.49
N GLY A 54 -5.90 -0.15 4.10
CA GLY A 54 -7.02 -0.35 3.20
C GLY A 54 -6.67 -0.04 1.73
N LYS A 55 -7.48 0.81 1.09
CA LYS A 55 -7.37 1.16 -0.33
C LYS A 55 -6.34 2.27 -0.50
N ILE A 56 -5.36 2.09 -1.39
CA ILE A 56 -4.28 3.05 -1.61
C ILE A 56 -4.31 3.48 -3.09
N PRO A 57 -4.63 4.75 -3.41
CA PRO A 57 -4.51 5.26 -4.77
C PRO A 57 -3.04 5.31 -5.19
N ILE A 58 -2.76 5.17 -6.48
CA ILE A 58 -1.39 5.18 -7.01
C ILE A 58 -0.63 6.46 -6.65
N SER A 59 -1.31 7.60 -6.50
CA SER A 59 -0.67 8.87 -6.09
C SER A 59 -0.06 8.84 -4.70
N ASP A 60 -0.52 7.93 -3.83
CA ASP A 60 -0.03 7.76 -2.46
C ASP A 60 1.06 6.68 -2.34
N LEU A 61 1.51 6.14 -3.48
CA LEU A 61 2.59 5.18 -3.56
C LEU A 61 3.81 5.78 -4.28
N GLN A 62 4.99 5.53 -3.72
CA GLN A 62 6.27 5.86 -4.34
C GLN A 62 7.06 4.59 -4.65
N GLU A 63 7.97 4.66 -5.62
CA GLU A 63 8.83 3.55 -6.03
C GLU A 63 8.07 2.24 -6.35
N LEU A 64 6.83 2.35 -6.85
CA LEU A 64 6.02 1.19 -7.21
C LEU A 64 6.74 0.35 -8.27
N LYS A 65 7.08 -0.89 -7.92
CA LYS A 65 7.78 -1.82 -8.82
C LYS A 65 7.19 -3.21 -8.72
N SER A 66 7.10 -3.89 -9.85
CA SER A 66 6.73 -5.29 -9.87
C SER A 66 7.85 -6.15 -9.28
N VAL A 67 7.49 -7.14 -8.46
CA VAL A 67 8.44 -8.06 -7.83
C VAL A 67 7.97 -9.51 -7.97
N PRO A 68 8.89 -10.48 -7.95
CA PRO A 68 8.53 -11.89 -7.85
C PRO A 68 7.78 -12.19 -6.55
N PHE A 69 6.90 -13.18 -6.57
CA PHE A 69 6.12 -13.59 -5.39
C PHE A 69 6.98 -13.88 -4.16
N ALA A 70 8.14 -14.54 -4.35
CA ALA A 70 9.05 -14.83 -3.24
C ALA A 70 9.54 -13.57 -2.51
N ARG A 71 9.84 -12.49 -3.25
CA ARG A 71 10.23 -11.20 -2.67
C ARG A 71 9.07 -10.53 -1.97
N TRP A 72 7.89 -10.59 -2.58
CA TRP A 72 6.66 -10.05 -1.99
C TRP A 72 6.32 -10.73 -0.66
N GLN A 73 6.44 -12.06 -0.59
CA GLN A 73 6.17 -12.85 0.62
C GLN A 73 7.15 -12.52 1.75
N GLN A 74 8.43 -12.23 1.44
CA GLN A 74 9.39 -11.77 2.43
C GLN A 74 8.96 -10.45 3.10
N LEU A 75 8.55 -9.46 2.30
CA LEU A 75 8.05 -8.18 2.81
C LEU A 75 6.79 -8.37 3.66
N TYR A 76 5.89 -9.24 3.20
CA TYR A 76 4.65 -9.57 3.90
C TYR A 76 4.91 -10.15 5.30
N SER A 77 5.83 -11.11 5.41
CA SER A 77 6.22 -11.70 6.69
C SER A 77 6.97 -10.71 7.60
N SER A 78 7.76 -9.80 7.05
CA SER A 78 8.44 -8.76 7.84
C SER A 78 7.45 -7.83 8.52
N ILE A 79 6.39 -7.40 7.83
CA ILE A 79 5.36 -6.52 8.39
C ILE A 79 4.56 -7.21 9.50
N ASP A 80 4.23 -8.51 9.35
CA ASP A 80 3.54 -9.28 10.40
C ASP A 80 4.36 -9.33 11.71
N THR A 81 5.68 -9.39 11.58
CA THR A 81 6.59 -9.47 12.72
C THR A 81 6.74 -8.13 13.45
N GLU A 82 6.64 -6.99 12.74
CA GLU A 82 6.69 -5.66 13.37
C GLU A 82 5.40 -5.27 14.10
N ASN A 83 4.27 -5.93 13.80
CA ASN A 83 2.96 -5.61 14.37
C ASN A 83 2.55 -6.52 15.56
N LYS A 84 3.43 -7.43 16.00
CA LYS A 84 3.26 -8.27 17.20
C LYS A 84 3.97 -7.67 18.40
#